data_AF-A0A9E1IJA8-F1
#
_entry.id   AF-A0A9E1IJA8-F1
#
_cell.length_a   1.000
_cell.length_b   1.000
_cell.length_c   1.000
_cell.angle_alpha   90.00
_cell.angle_beta   90.00
_cell.angle_gamma   90.00
#
_symmetry.space_group_name_H-M   'P 1'
#
loop_
_entity.id
_entity.type
_entity.pdbx_description
1 polymer ?
#
loop_
_entity_poly.entity_id
_entity_poly.type
_entity_poly.pdbx_seq_one_letter_code
_entity_poly.pdbx_strand_id
1 'polypeptide(L)'
;VYLVGYVGINLYTMGQALNIMLGWPVFVAAALVASISAVYVTFGGQTSVIMTDLFQGVMLMVTGLILLALGIHYLGGPTEFWEHLPRTHRTAFPNFNSDPSYNSVGVFWQDAMANSAMFYFLNQGMVMRLMSARSVKDSRRAMVVMLLILMPIAAIVVASGGWVGQALVHSGNLPADIKPEEAFFIAANFLSRPGVFGLIMAALTAALMSTVDTLITAIAAIVVNDLYKPSRPKATEKDLLRVARISSVSITLLGVGLVPVFISFGSIYSAHAAFTAAVTPPLVVALLLGVFWRRYTPKAAYWTMVGGTILIMASVIFPEMVWPFAHGVPMKEVDPGFLAGKDQYKFMRAFFGIVCCTSIGVIVTLFTKAKPLEEIRGLVWGTVGDAIAWYKGSAGTESESVWAAALPITGGTDTLRGSGQLPVVRISEALAKEIEAGPNDLLYLSDRRAWLGGLRSSHALIDAVTDELKGNSVELGPMLHDMLARGPDVPLRVKRLY
;
A
#
# COMPACT_ATOMS: atom_id res chain seq x y z
N VAL A 1 -11.50 -3.43 -10.30
CA VAL A 1 -10.66 -4.45 -10.98
C VAL A 1 -9.31 -4.60 -10.29
N TYR A 2 -8.44 -3.59 -10.31
CA TYR A 2 -7.10 -3.64 -9.70
C TYR A 2 -7.10 -4.20 -8.26
N LEU A 3 -7.76 -3.52 -7.32
CA LEU A 3 -7.72 -3.95 -5.91
C LEU A 3 -8.36 -5.33 -5.68
N VAL A 4 -9.49 -5.63 -6.34
CA VAL A 4 -10.19 -6.93 -6.20
C VAL A 4 -9.36 -8.09 -6.76
N GLY A 5 -8.73 -7.89 -7.93
CA GLY A 5 -7.80 -8.88 -8.48
C GLY A 5 -6.56 -9.04 -7.59
N TYR A 6 -6.08 -7.95 -6.98
CA TYR A 6 -5.00 -8.00 -6.01
C TYR A 6 -5.40 -8.73 -4.71
N VAL A 7 -6.67 -8.68 -4.28
CA VAL A 7 -7.16 -9.56 -3.20
C VAL A 7 -7.08 -11.02 -3.63
N GLY A 8 -7.60 -11.36 -4.81
CA GLY A 8 -7.61 -12.74 -5.32
C GLY A 8 -6.22 -13.34 -5.44
N ILE A 9 -5.23 -12.57 -5.90
CA ILE A 9 -3.86 -13.07 -6.02
C ILE A 9 -3.15 -13.26 -4.68
N ASN A 10 -3.41 -12.38 -3.71
CA ASN A 10 -2.85 -12.56 -2.36
C ASN A 10 -3.50 -13.76 -1.65
N LEU A 11 -4.81 -13.98 -1.85
CA LEU A 11 -5.49 -15.18 -1.38
C LEU A 11 -4.93 -16.46 -2.01
N TYR A 12 -4.63 -16.45 -3.31
CA TYR A 12 -3.93 -17.56 -3.98
C TYR A 12 -2.54 -17.79 -3.38
N THR A 13 -1.75 -16.73 -3.19
CA THR A 13 -0.41 -16.79 -2.59
C THR A 13 -0.46 -17.42 -1.19
N MET A 14 -1.44 -17.04 -0.36
CA MET A 14 -1.67 -17.64 0.96
C MET A 14 -2.09 -19.09 0.89
N GLY A 15 -3.03 -19.43 0.00
CA GLY A 15 -3.45 -20.80 -0.21
C GLY A 15 -2.28 -21.70 -0.63
N GLN A 16 -1.40 -21.20 -1.49
CA GLN A 16 -0.19 -21.90 -1.93
C GLN A 16 0.81 -22.08 -0.78
N ALA A 17 1.05 -21.03 0.02
CA ALA A 17 1.92 -21.13 1.19
C ALA A 17 1.44 -22.19 2.19
N LEU A 18 0.14 -22.21 2.50
CA LEU A 18 -0.45 -23.22 3.39
C LEU A 18 -0.51 -24.61 2.75
N ASN A 19 -0.63 -24.71 1.44
CA ASN A 19 -0.51 -25.99 0.74
C ASN A 19 0.89 -26.59 0.90
N ILE A 20 1.94 -25.78 0.72
CA ILE A 20 3.33 -26.20 0.92
C ILE A 20 3.58 -26.62 2.38
N MET A 21 3.00 -25.87 3.34
CA MET A 21 3.24 -26.10 4.76
C MET A 21 2.44 -27.26 5.37
N LEU A 22 1.17 -27.39 5.00
CA LEU A 22 0.20 -28.28 5.67
C LEU A 22 -0.40 -29.33 4.72
N GLY A 23 -0.12 -29.26 3.42
CA GLY A 23 -0.71 -30.13 2.40
C GLY A 23 -2.18 -29.84 2.09
N TRP A 24 -2.73 -28.73 2.57
CA TRP A 24 -4.14 -28.40 2.39
C TRP A 24 -4.44 -27.97 0.95
N PRO A 25 -5.62 -28.31 0.39
CA PRO A 25 -5.99 -27.82 -0.94
C PRO A 25 -5.97 -26.28 -0.98
N VAL A 26 -5.30 -25.70 -1.97
CA VAL A 26 -5.07 -24.25 -2.11
C VAL A 26 -6.34 -23.44 -1.93
N PHE A 27 -7.44 -23.87 -2.56
CA PHE A 27 -8.74 -23.20 -2.46
C PHE A 27 -9.31 -23.21 -1.04
N VAL A 28 -9.22 -24.35 -0.34
CA VAL A 28 -9.72 -24.51 1.04
C VAL A 28 -8.90 -23.64 2.00
N ALA A 29 -7.58 -23.68 1.85
CA ALA A 29 -6.67 -22.85 2.65
C ALA A 29 -6.92 -21.36 2.43
N ALA A 30 -7.06 -20.93 1.18
CA ALA A 30 -7.38 -19.54 0.83
C ALA A 30 -8.74 -19.11 1.41
N ALA A 31 -9.78 -19.96 1.30
CA ALA A 31 -11.11 -19.66 1.83
C ALA A 31 -11.13 -19.55 3.36
N LEU A 32 -10.39 -20.42 4.06
CA LEU A 32 -10.28 -20.36 5.52
C LEU A 32 -9.62 -19.04 5.97
N VAL A 33 -8.46 -18.71 5.38
CA VAL A 33 -7.74 -17.48 5.73
C VAL A 33 -8.56 -16.23 5.38
N ALA A 34 -9.19 -16.22 4.20
CA ALA A 34 -10.09 -15.15 3.80
C ALA A 34 -11.24 -14.94 4.81
N SER A 35 -11.80 -16.02 5.34
CA SER A 35 -12.87 -15.97 6.33
C SER A 35 -12.37 -15.38 7.66
N ILE A 36 -11.18 -15.77 8.12
CA ILE A 36 -10.56 -15.23 9.33
C ILE A 36 -10.29 -13.74 9.16
N SER A 37 -9.63 -13.34 8.05
CA SER A 37 -9.37 -11.95 7.67
C SER A 37 -10.64 -11.10 7.62
N ALA A 38 -11.68 -11.59 6.95
CA ALA A 38 -12.93 -10.86 6.85
C ALA A 38 -13.58 -10.59 8.21
N VAL A 39 -13.54 -11.57 9.13
CA VAL A 39 -14.13 -11.40 10.47
C VAL A 39 -13.44 -10.24 11.21
N TYR A 40 -12.13 -10.28 11.43
CA TYR A 40 -11.51 -9.23 12.23
C TYR A 40 -11.42 -7.88 11.50
N VAL A 41 -11.31 -7.84 10.16
CA VAL A 41 -11.36 -6.56 9.42
C VAL A 41 -12.72 -5.89 9.56
N THR A 42 -13.80 -6.68 9.48
CA THR A 42 -15.18 -6.18 9.58
C THR A 42 -15.47 -5.57 10.96
N PHE A 43 -14.86 -6.10 12.02
CA PHE A 43 -15.06 -5.61 13.39
C PHE A 43 -14.00 -4.60 13.86
N GLY A 44 -12.74 -4.77 13.46
CA GLY A 44 -11.60 -4.00 13.98
C GLY A 44 -11.30 -2.70 13.20
N GLY A 45 -11.71 -2.61 11.94
CA GLY A 45 -11.46 -1.45 11.09
C GLY A 45 -9.97 -1.15 10.85
N GLN A 46 -9.68 0.00 10.23
CA GLN A 46 -8.34 0.35 9.77
C GLN A 46 -7.30 0.35 10.91
N THR A 47 -7.68 0.75 12.12
CA THR A 47 -6.69 0.82 13.20
C THR A 47 -6.28 -0.56 13.71
N SER A 48 -7.22 -1.51 13.81
CA SER A 48 -6.87 -2.89 14.14
C SER A 48 -5.88 -3.43 13.12
N VAL A 49 -6.12 -3.17 11.83
CA VAL A 49 -5.23 -3.59 10.74
C VAL A 49 -3.83 -2.99 10.91
N ILE A 50 -3.71 -1.68 11.17
CA ILE A 50 -2.40 -1.04 11.37
C ILE A 50 -1.63 -1.66 12.54
N MET A 51 -2.29 -1.98 13.65
CA MET A 51 -1.64 -2.55 14.83
C MET A 51 -1.21 -4.00 14.61
N THR A 52 -2.05 -4.81 13.94
CA THR A 52 -1.67 -6.18 13.57
C THR A 52 -0.53 -6.17 12.57
N ASP A 53 -0.57 -5.29 11.57
CA ASP A 53 0.48 -5.13 10.55
C ASP A 53 1.83 -4.77 11.17
N LEU A 54 1.84 -3.88 12.17
CA LEU A 54 3.07 -3.50 12.87
C LEU A 54 3.71 -4.71 13.54
N PHE A 55 2.92 -5.49 14.27
CA PHE A 55 3.41 -6.69 14.95
C PHE A 55 3.87 -7.76 13.95
N GLN A 56 3.10 -8.01 12.90
CA GLN A 56 3.40 -8.98 11.84
C GLN A 56 4.66 -8.58 11.05
N GLY A 57 4.81 -7.30 10.72
CA GLY A 57 5.99 -6.78 10.04
C GLY A 57 7.27 -6.94 10.87
N VAL A 58 7.22 -6.61 12.16
CA VAL A 58 8.35 -6.83 13.08
C VAL A 58 8.68 -8.33 13.19
N MET A 59 7.66 -9.17 13.34
CA MET A 59 7.86 -10.63 13.42
C MET A 59 8.48 -11.19 12.14
N LEU A 60 8.02 -10.77 10.96
CA LEU A 60 8.59 -11.20 9.68
C LEU A 60 10.05 -10.76 9.53
N MET A 61 10.36 -9.50 9.87
CA MET A 61 11.74 -9.00 9.79
C MET A 61 12.67 -9.81 10.71
N VAL A 62 12.27 -10.05 11.96
CA VAL A 62 13.08 -10.81 12.92
C VAL A 62 13.26 -12.26 12.46
N THR A 63 12.18 -12.93 12.07
CA THR A 63 12.24 -14.35 11.69
C THR A 63 12.99 -14.58 10.38
N GLY A 64 12.88 -13.68 9.41
CA GLY A 64 13.66 -13.75 8.18
C GLY A 64 15.16 -13.51 8.39
N LEU A 65 15.52 -12.55 9.26
CA LEU A 65 16.93 -12.34 9.63
C LEU A 65 17.49 -13.53 10.40
N ILE A 66 16.69 -14.17 11.26
CA ILE A 66 17.07 -15.43 11.93
C ILE A 66 17.34 -16.52 10.90
N LEU A 67 16.46 -16.71 9.91
CA LEU A 67 16.66 -17.72 8.86
C LEU A 67 17.96 -17.48 8.09
N LEU A 68 18.22 -16.23 7.69
CA LEU A 68 19.47 -15.86 7.02
C LEU A 68 20.70 -16.14 7.89
N ALA A 69 20.65 -15.75 9.17
CA ALA A 69 21.74 -15.98 10.12
C ALA A 69 22.01 -17.47 10.35
N LEU A 70 20.95 -18.28 10.47
CA LEU A 70 21.07 -19.75 10.59
C LEU A 70 21.71 -20.35 9.33
N GLY A 71 21.29 -19.93 8.14
CA GLY A 71 21.85 -20.39 6.88
C GLY A 71 23.34 -20.06 6.74
N ILE A 72 23.72 -18.81 7.04
CA ILE A 72 25.12 -18.37 7.03
C ILE A 72 25.95 -19.15 8.05
N HIS A 73 25.44 -19.36 9.27
CA HIS A 73 26.15 -20.08 10.31
C HIS A 73 26.35 -21.55 9.94
N TYR A 74 25.31 -22.22 9.42
CA TYR A 74 25.36 -23.62 9.02
C TYR A 74 26.39 -23.86 7.90
N LEU A 75 26.47 -22.95 6.94
CA LEU A 75 27.39 -23.04 5.80
C LEU A 75 28.85 -22.68 6.15
N GLY A 76 29.17 -22.38 7.42
CA GLY A 76 30.54 -22.08 7.84
C GLY A 76 30.91 -20.60 7.84
N GLY A 77 29.94 -19.69 7.64
CA GLY A 77 30.10 -18.25 7.75
C GLY A 77 29.77 -17.49 6.46
N PRO A 78 29.90 -16.14 6.46
CA PRO A 78 29.47 -15.30 5.35
C PRO A 78 30.26 -15.55 4.06
N THR A 79 31.56 -15.83 4.16
CA THR A 79 32.43 -16.11 3.01
C THR A 79 32.01 -17.40 2.33
N GLU A 80 31.91 -18.48 3.11
CA GLU A 80 31.48 -19.78 2.59
C GLU A 80 30.06 -19.72 2.00
N PHE A 81 29.12 -19.06 2.68
CA PHE A 81 27.78 -18.83 2.14
C PHE A 81 27.83 -18.14 0.77
N TRP A 82 28.63 -17.09 0.62
CA TRP A 82 28.79 -16.38 -0.65
C TRP A 82 29.43 -17.27 -1.72
N GLU A 83 30.38 -18.12 -1.34
CA GLU A 83 31.05 -19.06 -2.24
C GLU A 83 30.15 -20.23 -2.69
N HIS A 84 29.19 -20.62 -1.86
CA HIS A 84 28.18 -21.61 -2.21
C HIS A 84 27.06 -21.05 -3.10
N LEU A 85 26.91 -19.73 -3.25
CA LEU A 85 25.97 -19.19 -4.23
C LEU A 85 26.49 -19.39 -5.66
N PRO A 86 25.67 -19.83 -6.63
CA PRO A 86 26.09 -19.88 -8.03
C PRO A 86 26.57 -18.51 -8.51
N ARG A 87 27.59 -18.46 -9.39
CA ARG A 87 28.18 -17.19 -9.86
C ARG A 87 27.14 -16.21 -10.43
N THR A 88 26.15 -16.73 -11.16
CA THR A 88 25.04 -15.94 -11.72
C THR A 88 24.19 -15.27 -10.64
N HIS A 89 24.03 -15.90 -9.47
CA HIS A 89 23.22 -15.37 -8.38
C HIS A 89 23.95 -14.28 -7.57
N ARG A 90 25.26 -14.11 -7.78
CA ARG A 90 26.07 -13.05 -7.16
C ARG A 90 26.09 -11.75 -7.94
N THR A 91 25.61 -11.76 -9.19
CA THR A 91 25.59 -10.60 -10.07
C THR A 91 24.20 -9.97 -10.11
N ALA A 92 24.16 -8.64 -10.24
CA ALA A 92 22.92 -7.95 -10.56
C ALA A 92 22.48 -8.32 -11.99
N PHE A 93 21.21 -8.68 -12.16
CA PHE A 93 20.60 -9.05 -13.45
C PHE A 93 21.30 -10.25 -14.15
N PRO A 94 21.27 -11.45 -13.54
CA PRO A 94 21.75 -12.65 -14.22
C PRO A 94 21.01 -12.82 -15.54
N ASN A 95 21.72 -13.25 -16.59
CA ASN A 95 21.11 -13.59 -17.87
C ASN A 95 20.28 -12.44 -18.47
N PHE A 96 20.78 -11.19 -18.36
CA PHE A 96 20.10 -9.91 -18.65
C PHE A 96 18.88 -10.00 -19.56
N ASN A 97 18.98 -10.52 -20.79
CA ASN A 97 17.81 -10.80 -21.64
C ASN A 97 17.81 -12.22 -22.27
N SER A 98 18.72 -13.10 -21.88
CA SER A 98 18.84 -14.42 -22.53
C SER A 98 17.77 -15.42 -22.10
N ASP A 99 17.11 -15.19 -20.95
CA ASP A 99 15.97 -16.00 -20.52
C ASP A 99 14.63 -15.36 -20.95
N PRO A 100 13.87 -15.98 -21.89
CA PRO A 100 12.56 -15.50 -22.29
C PRO A 100 11.57 -15.40 -21.10
N SER A 101 11.73 -16.27 -20.10
CA SER A 101 10.84 -16.35 -18.94
C SER A 101 11.15 -15.29 -17.89
N TYR A 102 12.35 -14.72 -17.85
CA TYR A 102 12.80 -13.74 -16.85
C TYR A 102 13.75 -12.70 -17.44
N ASN A 103 13.32 -12.01 -18.50
CA ASN A 103 14.15 -10.95 -19.10
C ASN A 103 14.21 -9.71 -18.18
N SER A 104 15.41 -9.24 -17.88
CA SER A 104 15.69 -8.18 -16.91
C SER A 104 15.09 -6.84 -17.33
N VAL A 105 15.06 -6.54 -18.64
CA VAL A 105 14.47 -5.29 -19.13
C VAL A 105 12.96 -5.26 -18.88
N GLY A 106 12.27 -6.35 -19.19
CA GLY A 106 10.85 -6.47 -18.90
C GLY A 106 10.59 -6.46 -17.39
N VAL A 107 11.37 -7.19 -16.60
CA VAL A 107 11.24 -7.19 -15.12
C VAL A 107 11.43 -5.78 -14.56
N PHE A 108 12.37 -5.00 -15.09
CA PHE A 108 12.54 -3.59 -14.70
C PHE A 108 11.28 -2.77 -14.98
N TRP A 109 10.76 -2.81 -16.22
CA TRP A 109 9.59 -2.00 -16.58
C TRP A 109 8.31 -2.47 -15.90
N GLN A 110 8.15 -3.76 -15.67
CA GLN A 110 6.99 -4.31 -14.99
C GLN A 110 7.12 -4.18 -13.47
N ASP A 111 8.12 -4.81 -12.85
CA ASP A 111 8.19 -4.96 -11.40
C ASP A 111 8.77 -3.73 -10.71
N ALA A 112 9.79 -3.08 -11.28
CA ALA A 112 10.35 -1.88 -10.67
C ALA A 112 9.48 -0.65 -10.96
N MET A 113 9.15 -0.41 -12.24
CA MET A 113 8.42 0.79 -12.66
C MET A 113 6.91 0.65 -12.51
N ALA A 114 6.27 -0.24 -13.27
CA ALA A 114 4.81 -0.32 -13.29
C ALA A 114 4.24 -0.81 -11.95
N ASN A 115 4.89 -1.75 -11.27
CA ASN A 115 4.40 -2.32 -10.02
C ASN A 115 4.98 -1.57 -8.80
N SER A 116 6.25 -1.75 -8.45
CA SER A 116 6.81 -1.29 -7.16
C SER A 116 6.77 0.22 -6.98
N ALA A 117 7.29 1.00 -7.94
CA ALA A 117 7.33 2.46 -7.82
C ALA A 117 5.91 3.04 -7.74
N MET A 118 4.99 2.51 -8.55
CA MET A 118 3.64 3.03 -8.65
C MET A 118 2.67 2.48 -7.61
N PHE A 119 2.98 1.35 -6.99
CA PHE A 119 2.18 0.77 -5.90
C PHE A 119 1.94 1.79 -4.79
N TYR A 120 2.97 2.56 -4.42
CA TYR A 120 2.85 3.58 -3.37
C TYR A 120 1.94 4.75 -3.72
N PHE A 121 1.76 5.03 -5.01
CA PHE A 121 0.88 6.09 -5.49
C PHE A 121 -0.54 5.60 -5.80
N LEU A 122 -0.68 4.35 -6.25
CA LEU A 122 -1.95 3.77 -6.69
C LEU A 122 -2.70 3.01 -5.59
N ASN A 123 -1.97 2.43 -4.62
CA ASN A 123 -2.58 1.60 -3.61
C ASN A 123 -3.28 2.45 -2.56
N GLN A 124 -4.62 2.41 -2.56
CA GLN A 124 -5.44 3.13 -1.61
C GLN A 124 -5.14 2.77 -0.14
N GLY A 125 -4.75 1.52 0.14
CA GLY A 125 -4.30 1.10 1.47
C GLY A 125 -3.07 1.87 1.97
N MET A 126 -2.11 2.13 1.08
CA MET A 126 -0.95 2.96 1.40
C MET A 126 -1.34 4.44 1.60
N VAL A 127 -2.21 4.98 0.74
CA VAL A 127 -2.71 6.35 0.87
C VAL A 127 -3.41 6.55 2.21
N MET A 128 -4.28 5.63 2.61
CA MET A 128 -4.97 5.69 3.89
C MET A 128 -4.00 5.68 5.08
N ARG A 129 -2.90 4.91 5.03
CA ARG A 129 -1.86 4.93 6.07
C ARG A 129 -1.18 6.30 6.18
N LEU A 130 -0.90 6.95 5.04
CA LEU A 130 -0.34 8.29 5.02
C LEU A 130 -1.33 9.36 5.50
N MET A 131 -2.62 9.18 5.23
CA MET A 131 -3.70 10.04 5.73
C MET A 131 -3.95 9.87 7.23
N SER A 132 -3.65 8.70 7.80
CA SER A 132 -3.71 8.46 9.24
C SER A 132 -2.50 9.02 10.01
N ALA A 133 -1.50 9.55 9.30
CA ALA A 133 -0.37 10.23 9.95
C ALA A 133 -0.79 11.59 10.52
N ARG A 134 0.00 12.08 11.48
CA ARG A 134 -0.31 13.32 12.22
C ARG A 134 -0.14 14.57 11.38
N SER A 135 0.90 14.59 10.55
CA SER A 135 1.27 15.72 9.69
C SER A 135 1.89 15.20 8.40
N VAL A 136 1.93 16.05 7.37
CA VAL A 136 2.56 15.72 6.08
C VAL A 136 4.07 15.48 6.26
N LYS A 137 4.71 16.19 7.20
CA LYS A 137 6.11 15.94 7.59
C LYS A 137 6.31 14.54 8.15
N ASP A 138 5.41 14.08 9.03
CA ASP A 138 5.47 12.72 9.58
C ASP A 138 5.23 11.68 8.47
N SER A 139 4.30 11.91 7.54
CA SER A 139 4.11 11.07 6.36
C SER A 139 5.37 11.01 5.48
N ARG A 140 6.05 12.14 5.27
CA ARG A 140 7.33 12.22 4.54
C ARG A 140 8.42 11.41 5.23
N ARG A 141 8.58 11.58 6.55
CA ARG A 141 9.56 10.82 7.34
C ARG A 141 9.28 9.32 7.29
N ALA A 142 8.02 8.92 7.48
CA ALA A 142 7.60 7.53 7.39
C ALA A 142 7.92 6.94 6.01
N MET A 143 7.63 7.67 4.93
CA MET A 143 7.95 7.23 3.58
C MET A 143 9.46 7.11 3.36
N VAL A 144 10.27 8.07 3.80
CA VAL A 144 11.74 8.00 3.68
C VAL A 144 12.31 6.80 4.43
N VAL A 145 11.89 6.57 5.68
CA VAL A 145 12.30 5.40 6.47
C VAL A 145 11.86 4.11 5.79
N MET A 146 10.63 4.06 5.28
CA MET A 146 10.11 2.90 4.57
C MET A 146 10.93 2.59 3.31
N LEU A 147 11.17 3.60 2.47
CA LEU A 147 11.86 3.43 1.18
C LEU A 147 13.36 3.12 1.35
N LEU A 148 14.06 3.83 2.23
CA LEU A 148 15.53 3.75 2.34
C LEU A 148 16.02 2.72 3.36
N ILE A 149 15.20 2.34 4.34
CA ILE A 149 15.62 1.45 5.44
C ILE A 149 14.80 0.16 5.42
N LEU A 150 13.48 0.25 5.56
CA LEU A 150 12.65 -0.95 5.75
C LEU A 150 12.54 -1.80 4.49
N MET A 151 12.39 -1.19 3.31
CA MET A 151 12.28 -1.95 2.05
C MET A 151 13.55 -2.74 1.70
N PRO A 152 14.77 -2.17 1.76
CA PRO A 152 15.98 -2.95 1.56
C PRO A 152 16.12 -4.13 2.54
N ILE A 153 15.82 -3.89 3.83
CA ILE A 153 15.85 -4.96 4.85
C ILE A 153 14.80 -6.03 4.53
N ALA A 154 13.58 -5.63 4.20
CA ALA A 154 12.51 -6.55 3.82
C ALA A 154 12.86 -7.34 2.56
N ALA A 155 13.51 -6.73 1.57
CA ALA A 155 13.99 -7.42 0.38
C ALA A 155 15.04 -8.48 0.71
N ILE A 156 16.00 -8.18 1.58
CA ILE A 156 16.99 -9.15 2.08
C ILE A 156 16.29 -10.29 2.83
N VAL A 157 15.36 -9.96 3.72
CA VAL A 157 14.58 -10.92 4.51
C VAL A 157 13.80 -11.88 3.62
N VAL A 158 13.07 -11.36 2.63
CA VAL A 158 12.27 -12.19 1.72
C VAL A 158 13.17 -13.02 0.77
N ALA A 159 14.24 -12.41 0.24
CA ALA A 159 15.18 -13.10 -0.66
C ALA A 159 16.01 -14.18 0.07
N SER A 160 16.20 -14.04 1.38
CA SER A 160 17.07 -14.92 2.18
C SER A 160 16.74 -16.40 2.03
N GLY A 161 15.45 -16.78 2.03
CA GLY A 161 15.07 -18.20 1.88
C GLY A 161 15.48 -18.78 0.53
N GLY A 162 15.40 -17.98 -0.53
CA GLY A 162 15.87 -18.39 -1.86
C GLY A 162 17.40 -18.51 -1.92
N TRP A 163 18.12 -17.52 -1.39
CA TRP A 163 19.59 -17.55 -1.37
C TRP A 163 20.14 -18.68 -0.50
N VAL A 164 19.61 -18.84 0.72
CA VAL A 164 19.99 -19.91 1.64
C VAL A 164 19.63 -21.27 1.06
N GLY A 165 18.43 -21.43 0.50
CA GLY A 165 18.03 -22.65 -0.18
C GLY A 165 18.98 -23.04 -1.31
N GLN A 166 19.32 -22.09 -2.20
CA GLN A 166 20.25 -22.34 -3.31
C GLN A 166 21.68 -22.64 -2.84
N ALA A 167 22.17 -21.95 -1.81
CA ALA A 167 23.50 -22.25 -1.24
C ALA A 167 23.54 -23.64 -0.59
N LEU A 168 22.45 -24.08 0.06
CA LEU A 168 22.32 -25.43 0.62
C LEU A 168 22.24 -26.50 -0.48
N VAL A 169 21.60 -26.22 -1.61
CA VAL A 169 21.59 -27.12 -2.77
C VAL A 169 22.99 -27.28 -3.34
N HIS A 170 23.69 -26.16 -3.57
CA HIS A 170 25.01 -26.20 -4.19
C HIS A 170 26.09 -26.80 -3.27
N SER A 171 25.93 -26.68 -1.94
CA SER A 171 26.77 -27.39 -0.95
C SER A 171 26.44 -28.89 -0.82
N GLY A 172 25.43 -29.39 -1.53
CA GLY A 172 25.02 -30.80 -1.49
C GLY A 172 24.18 -31.19 -0.26
N ASN A 173 23.75 -30.23 0.55
CA ASN A 173 22.91 -30.47 1.73
C ASN A 173 21.43 -30.62 1.39
N LEU A 174 20.99 -30.04 0.27
CA LEU A 174 19.63 -30.14 -0.25
C LEU A 174 19.62 -30.67 -1.70
N PRO A 175 18.55 -31.34 -2.13
CA PRO A 175 18.46 -31.89 -3.48
C PRO A 175 18.26 -30.78 -4.53
N ALA A 176 18.76 -31.02 -5.75
CA ALA A 176 18.79 -30.01 -6.82
C ALA A 176 17.42 -29.73 -7.48
N ASP A 177 16.42 -30.57 -7.23
CA ASP A 177 15.08 -30.52 -7.84
C ASP A 177 14.07 -29.73 -7.01
N ILE A 178 14.53 -28.95 -6.02
CA ILE A 178 13.66 -28.09 -5.23
C ILE A 178 12.96 -27.07 -6.13
N LYS A 179 11.63 -27.02 -6.03
CA LYS A 179 10.84 -26.00 -6.71
C LYS A 179 11.12 -24.62 -6.07
N PRO A 180 11.26 -23.56 -6.86
CA PRO A 180 11.52 -22.21 -6.34
C PRO A 180 10.53 -21.72 -5.28
N GLU A 181 9.25 -22.10 -5.41
CA GLU A 181 8.17 -21.72 -4.48
C GLU A 181 8.30 -22.39 -3.10
N GLU A 182 8.94 -23.56 -3.05
CA GLU A 182 9.12 -24.37 -1.84
C GLU A 182 10.45 -24.05 -1.14
N ALA A 183 11.36 -23.33 -1.80
CA ALA A 183 12.73 -23.09 -1.33
C ALA A 183 12.78 -22.45 0.07
N PHE A 184 11.96 -21.43 0.32
CA PHE A 184 11.89 -20.79 1.64
C PHE A 184 11.47 -21.78 2.73
N PHE A 185 10.42 -22.57 2.46
CA PHE A 185 9.89 -23.54 3.41
C PHE A 185 10.91 -24.64 3.70
N ILE A 186 11.52 -25.22 2.66
CA ILE A 186 12.50 -26.31 2.80
C ILE A 186 13.75 -25.81 3.55
N ALA A 187 14.27 -24.63 3.22
CA ALA A 187 15.40 -24.04 3.92
C ALA A 187 15.08 -23.78 5.40
N ALA A 188 13.89 -23.24 5.70
CA ALA A 188 13.47 -23.00 7.07
C ALA A 188 13.31 -24.31 7.85
N ASN A 189 12.70 -25.34 7.26
CA ASN A 189 12.50 -26.64 7.88
C ASN A 189 13.84 -27.36 8.14
N PHE A 190 14.79 -27.27 7.21
CA PHE A 190 16.10 -27.88 7.32
C PHE A 190 16.96 -27.24 8.43
N LEU A 191 16.93 -25.91 8.53
CA LEU A 191 17.82 -25.17 9.44
C LEU A 191 17.24 -24.95 10.84
N SER A 192 15.91 -25.00 11.00
CA SER A 192 15.25 -24.54 12.23
C SER A 192 14.80 -25.69 13.11
N ARG A 193 14.89 -25.51 14.44
CA ARG A 193 14.22 -26.38 15.41
C ARG A 193 12.70 -26.15 15.36
N PRO A 194 11.86 -27.12 15.80
CA PRO A 194 10.41 -27.04 15.64
C PRO A 194 9.75 -25.74 16.13
N GLY A 195 10.21 -25.18 17.26
CA GLY A 195 9.68 -23.91 17.79
C GLY A 195 10.02 -22.69 16.92
N VAL A 196 11.26 -22.61 16.43
CA VAL A 196 11.71 -21.52 15.54
C VAL A 196 11.06 -21.65 14.16
N PHE A 197 10.98 -22.89 13.65
CA PHE A 197 10.27 -23.20 12.41
C PHE A 197 8.82 -22.73 12.48
N GLY A 198 8.08 -23.11 13.53
CA GLY A 198 6.70 -22.68 13.75
C GLY A 198 6.55 -21.16 13.81
N LEU A 199 7.52 -20.45 14.43
CA LEU A 199 7.53 -19.00 14.47
C LEU A 199 7.76 -18.36 13.08
N ILE A 200 8.70 -18.88 12.28
CA ILE A 200 8.94 -18.40 10.90
C ILE A 200 7.69 -18.63 10.05
N MET A 201 7.07 -19.80 10.17
CA MET A 201 5.86 -20.17 9.44
C MET A 201 4.66 -19.31 9.84
N ALA A 202 4.51 -19.01 11.14
CA ALA A 202 3.49 -18.07 11.62
C ALA A 202 3.73 -16.66 11.08
N ALA A 203 4.98 -16.19 11.06
CA ALA A 203 5.33 -14.87 10.55
C ALA A 203 5.05 -14.74 9.04
N LEU A 204 5.40 -15.76 8.24
CA LEU A 204 5.09 -15.83 6.81
C LEU A 204 3.58 -15.76 6.57
N THR A 205 2.81 -16.60 7.28
CA THR A 205 1.35 -16.63 7.13
C THR A 205 0.74 -15.28 7.52
N ALA A 206 1.19 -14.69 8.63
CA ALA A 206 0.65 -13.43 9.13
C ALA A 206 1.00 -12.23 8.22
N ALA A 207 2.19 -12.20 7.63
CA ALA A 207 2.58 -11.18 6.66
C ALA A 207 1.71 -11.17 5.40
N LEU A 208 1.30 -12.35 4.94
CA LEU A 208 0.39 -12.44 3.79
C LEU A 208 -1.03 -11.97 4.14
N MET A 209 -1.51 -12.25 5.36
CA MET A 209 -2.82 -11.78 5.84
C MET A 209 -2.90 -10.24 5.86
N SER A 210 -1.86 -9.58 6.38
CA SER A 210 -1.73 -8.11 6.43
C SER A 210 -2.09 -7.41 5.11
N THR A 211 -1.62 -7.95 4.00
CA THR A 211 -1.83 -7.36 2.68
C THR A 211 -3.29 -7.47 2.26
N VAL A 212 -3.94 -8.61 2.50
CA VAL A 212 -5.36 -8.81 2.17
C VAL A 212 -6.25 -7.89 3.00
N ASP A 213 -5.97 -7.76 4.29
CA ASP A 213 -6.77 -6.92 5.19
C ASP A 213 -6.76 -5.45 4.76
N THR A 214 -5.57 -4.98 4.39
CA THR A 214 -5.34 -3.64 3.86
C THR A 214 -6.19 -3.39 2.62
N LEU A 215 -6.21 -4.34 1.69
CA LEU A 215 -6.96 -4.22 0.45
C LEU A 215 -8.47 -4.27 0.68
N ILE A 216 -8.96 -5.19 1.51
CA ILE A 216 -10.37 -5.31 1.87
C ILE A 216 -10.85 -3.98 2.48
N THR A 217 -10.10 -3.45 3.45
CA THR A 217 -10.41 -2.18 4.11
C THR A 217 -10.39 -1.02 3.11
N ALA A 218 -9.41 -0.99 2.21
CA ALA A 218 -9.28 0.06 1.20
C ALA A 218 -10.44 0.05 0.19
N ILE A 219 -10.84 -1.11 -0.29
CA ILE A 219 -11.96 -1.22 -1.22
C ILE A 219 -13.27 -0.89 -0.50
N ALA A 220 -13.46 -1.31 0.75
CA ALA A 220 -14.64 -0.92 1.54
C ALA A 220 -14.71 0.62 1.70
N ALA A 221 -13.58 1.27 1.98
CA ALA A 221 -13.51 2.73 2.04
C ALA A 221 -13.84 3.40 0.70
N ILE A 222 -13.37 2.86 -0.43
CA ILE A 222 -13.73 3.35 -1.78
C ILE A 222 -15.23 3.18 -2.04
N VAL A 223 -15.81 2.01 -1.75
CA VAL A 223 -17.25 1.78 -1.97
C VAL A 223 -18.08 2.76 -1.14
N VAL A 224 -17.69 3.02 0.10
CA VAL A 224 -18.40 3.95 0.97
C VAL A 224 -18.25 5.40 0.51
N ASN A 225 -17.02 5.86 0.29
CA ASN A 225 -16.73 7.28 0.06
C ASN A 225 -16.93 7.71 -1.40
N ASP A 226 -16.67 6.83 -2.36
CA ASP A 226 -16.64 7.18 -3.78
C ASP A 226 -17.91 6.72 -4.52
N LEU A 227 -18.62 5.71 -4.02
CA LEU A 227 -19.84 5.19 -4.66
C LEU A 227 -21.10 5.47 -3.83
N TYR A 228 -21.11 5.10 -2.56
CA TYR A 228 -22.32 5.16 -1.73
C TYR A 228 -22.61 6.57 -1.21
N LYS A 229 -21.65 7.25 -0.59
CA LYS A 229 -21.84 8.61 -0.04
C LYS A 229 -22.22 9.63 -1.12
N PRO A 230 -21.62 9.64 -2.33
CA PRO A 230 -22.01 10.57 -3.39
C PRO A 230 -23.42 10.28 -3.95
N SER A 231 -23.82 9.00 -4.00
CA SER A 231 -25.18 8.62 -4.45
C SER A 231 -26.25 8.79 -3.36
N ARG A 232 -25.85 8.80 -2.08
CA ARG A 232 -26.71 8.99 -0.91
C ARG A 232 -26.09 10.04 0.05
N PRO A 233 -26.11 11.34 -0.26
CA PRO A 233 -25.42 12.37 0.55
C PRO A 233 -25.93 12.51 1.99
N LYS A 234 -27.17 12.07 2.25
CA LYS A 234 -27.81 12.10 3.57
C LYS A 234 -27.65 10.79 4.38
N ALA A 235 -26.78 9.88 3.94
CA ALA A 235 -26.54 8.62 4.64
C ALA A 235 -25.99 8.87 6.05
N THR A 236 -26.54 8.18 7.04
CA THR A 236 -26.05 8.28 8.42
C THR A 236 -24.76 7.49 8.60
N GLU A 237 -23.97 7.77 9.64
CA GLU A 237 -22.76 6.97 9.95
C GLU A 237 -23.06 5.48 10.10
N LYS A 238 -24.23 5.13 10.65
CA LYS A 238 -24.67 3.73 10.77
C LYS A 238 -24.88 3.07 9.41
N ASP A 239 -25.40 3.82 8.43
CA ASP A 239 -25.57 3.33 7.06
C ASP A 239 -24.21 3.15 6.38
N LEU A 240 -23.31 4.13 6.51
CA LEU A 240 -21.95 4.06 5.97
C LEU A 240 -21.19 2.85 6.54
N LEU A 241 -21.28 2.63 7.85
CA LEU A 241 -20.64 1.49 8.52
C LEU A 241 -21.25 0.15 8.06
N ARG A 242 -22.57 0.08 7.88
CA ARG A 242 -23.24 -1.12 7.35
C ARG A 242 -22.76 -1.43 5.94
N VAL A 243 -22.69 -0.43 5.07
CA VAL A 243 -22.20 -0.59 3.68
C VAL A 243 -20.72 -0.99 3.67
N ALA A 244 -19.89 -0.41 4.54
CA ALA A 244 -18.49 -0.81 4.69
C ALA A 244 -18.36 -2.31 4.99
N ARG A 245 -19.10 -2.80 5.99
CA ARG A 245 -19.08 -4.22 6.41
C ARG A 245 -19.58 -5.16 5.32
N ILE A 246 -20.71 -4.83 4.68
CA ILE A 246 -21.23 -5.62 3.55
C ILE A 246 -20.21 -5.68 2.43
N SER A 247 -19.62 -4.54 2.08
CA SER A 247 -18.59 -4.46 1.04
C SER A 247 -17.42 -5.38 1.37
N SER A 248 -16.85 -5.29 2.58
CA SER A 248 -15.74 -6.14 3.02
C SER A 248 -16.02 -7.63 2.83
N VAL A 249 -17.21 -8.09 3.23
CA VAL A 249 -17.62 -9.49 3.06
C VAL A 249 -17.77 -9.85 1.58
N SER A 250 -18.47 -9.02 0.79
CA SER A 250 -18.67 -9.27 -0.64
C SER A 250 -17.35 -9.33 -1.42
N ILE A 251 -16.41 -8.44 -1.11
CA ILE A 251 -15.09 -8.39 -1.76
C ILE A 251 -14.25 -9.61 -1.40
N THR A 252 -14.33 -10.06 -0.15
CA THR A 252 -13.66 -11.29 0.29
C THR A 252 -14.17 -12.48 -0.51
N LEU A 253 -15.49 -12.63 -0.66
CA LEU A 253 -16.10 -13.71 -1.45
C LEU A 253 -15.70 -13.64 -2.93
N LEU A 254 -15.67 -12.45 -3.52
CA LEU A 254 -15.18 -12.26 -4.89
C LEU A 254 -13.70 -12.62 -5.01
N GLY A 255 -12.87 -12.24 -4.04
CA GLY A 255 -11.46 -12.60 -3.98
C GLY A 255 -11.24 -14.12 -3.95
N VAL A 256 -11.98 -14.84 -3.10
CA VAL A 256 -11.95 -16.31 -3.04
C VAL A 256 -12.39 -16.92 -4.38
N GLY A 257 -13.43 -16.36 -5.02
CA GLY A 257 -13.87 -16.79 -6.34
C GLY A 257 -12.84 -16.60 -7.45
N LEU A 258 -11.87 -15.69 -7.28
CA LEU A 258 -10.78 -15.47 -8.24
C LEU A 258 -9.58 -16.41 -8.03
N VAL A 259 -9.48 -17.12 -6.90
CA VAL A 259 -8.34 -18.03 -6.63
C VAL A 259 -8.14 -19.09 -7.73
N PRO A 260 -9.18 -19.79 -8.22
CA PRO A 260 -9.02 -20.77 -9.31
C PRO A 260 -8.45 -20.18 -10.60
N VAL A 261 -8.76 -18.91 -10.90
CA VAL A 261 -8.22 -18.22 -12.07
C VAL A 261 -6.71 -18.05 -11.93
N PHE A 262 -6.22 -17.67 -10.75
CA PHE A 262 -4.79 -17.47 -10.51
C PHE A 262 -3.99 -18.78 -10.42
N ILE A 263 -4.60 -19.88 -9.96
CA ILE A 263 -3.99 -21.22 -10.00
C ILE A 263 -3.60 -21.62 -11.43
N SER A 264 -4.34 -21.18 -12.44
CA SER A 264 -4.08 -21.51 -13.85
C SER A 264 -2.78 -20.92 -14.45
N PHE A 265 -2.06 -20.07 -13.70
CA PHE A 265 -0.80 -19.45 -14.14
C PHE A 265 0.45 -20.23 -13.73
N GLY A 266 0.30 -21.36 -13.03
CA GLY A 266 1.38 -22.30 -12.70
C GLY A 266 2.26 -21.88 -11.51
N SER A 267 2.62 -20.59 -11.41
CA SER A 267 3.36 -20.04 -10.26
C SER A 267 2.80 -18.72 -9.76
N ILE A 268 3.04 -18.44 -8.47
CA ILE A 268 2.66 -17.18 -7.80
C ILE A 268 3.22 -15.97 -8.55
N TYR A 269 4.52 -15.99 -8.84
CA TYR A 269 5.19 -14.89 -9.55
C TYR A 269 4.61 -14.69 -10.94
N SER A 270 4.30 -15.79 -11.65
CA SER A 270 3.69 -15.72 -12.97
C SER A 270 2.28 -15.14 -12.95
N ALA A 271 1.45 -15.55 -11.99
CA ALA A 271 0.11 -14.98 -11.81
C ALA A 271 0.20 -13.46 -11.57
N HIS A 272 1.17 -13.04 -10.74
CA HIS A 272 1.33 -11.66 -10.31
C HIS A 272 1.83 -10.75 -11.42
N ALA A 273 2.85 -11.21 -12.13
CA ALA A 273 3.37 -10.52 -13.30
C ALA A 273 2.30 -10.34 -14.38
N ALA A 274 1.53 -11.38 -14.70
CA ALA A 274 0.48 -11.28 -15.71
C ALA A 274 -0.62 -10.29 -15.30
N PHE A 275 -1.06 -10.35 -14.04
CA PHE A 275 -2.09 -9.45 -13.51
C PHE A 275 -1.63 -7.98 -13.52
N THR A 276 -0.43 -7.71 -13.01
CA THR A 276 0.10 -6.35 -12.91
C THR A 276 0.38 -5.76 -14.30
N ALA A 277 0.94 -6.52 -15.22
CA ALA A 277 1.14 -6.08 -16.59
C ALA A 277 -0.18 -5.72 -17.31
N ALA A 278 -1.27 -6.42 -16.98
CA ALA A 278 -2.58 -6.20 -17.61
C ALA A 278 -3.30 -4.95 -17.08
N VAL A 279 -3.23 -4.70 -15.77
CA VAL A 279 -4.13 -3.73 -15.11
C VAL A 279 -3.42 -2.43 -14.71
N THR A 280 -2.12 -2.49 -14.42
CA THR A 280 -1.41 -1.36 -13.81
C THR A 280 -1.05 -0.24 -14.79
N PRO A 281 -0.58 -0.49 -16.03
CA PRO A 281 -0.13 0.60 -16.92
C PRO A 281 -1.14 1.73 -17.18
N PRO A 282 -2.44 1.47 -17.46
CA PRO A 282 -3.39 2.55 -17.69
C PRO A 282 -3.63 3.42 -16.45
N LEU A 283 -3.61 2.81 -15.26
CA LEU A 283 -3.74 3.52 -13.99
C LEU A 283 -2.52 4.40 -13.72
N VAL A 284 -1.33 3.85 -13.94
CA VAL A 284 -0.05 4.57 -13.78
C VAL A 284 -0.02 5.83 -14.62
N VAL A 285 -0.29 5.68 -15.91
CA VAL A 285 -0.22 6.80 -16.85
C VAL A 285 -1.30 7.83 -16.55
N ALA A 286 -2.54 7.39 -16.26
CA ALA A 286 -3.61 8.33 -15.94
C ALA A 286 -3.30 9.15 -14.68
N LEU A 287 -2.73 8.53 -13.65
CA LEU A 287 -2.33 9.23 -12.43
C LEU A 287 -1.17 10.18 -12.67
N LEU A 288 -0.09 9.73 -13.29
CA LEU A 288 1.10 10.55 -13.53
C LEU A 288 0.78 11.76 -14.41
N LEU A 289 0.06 11.56 -15.53
CA LEU A 289 -0.36 12.67 -16.38
C LEU A 289 -1.34 13.59 -15.64
N GLY A 290 -2.24 13.06 -14.82
CA GLY A 290 -3.16 13.86 -14.00
C GLY A 290 -2.46 14.75 -12.98
N VAL A 291 -1.42 14.26 -12.32
CA VAL A 291 -0.67 15.02 -11.31
C VAL A 291 0.29 16.02 -11.97
N PHE A 292 1.04 15.59 -12.98
CA PHE A 292 2.16 16.37 -13.51
C PHE A 292 1.81 17.21 -14.76
N TRP A 293 0.72 16.91 -15.47
CA TRP A 293 0.36 17.63 -16.69
C TRP A 293 -0.98 18.36 -16.55
N ARG A 294 -0.92 19.67 -16.27
CA ARG A 294 -2.10 20.54 -16.03
C ARG A 294 -3.14 20.56 -17.17
N ARG A 295 -2.75 20.17 -18.39
CA ARG A 295 -3.66 20.10 -19.54
C ARG A 295 -4.45 18.78 -19.58
N TYR A 296 -4.01 17.74 -18.86
CA TYR A 296 -4.62 16.42 -18.89
C TYR A 296 -6.07 16.49 -18.41
N THR A 297 -7.00 16.04 -19.25
CA THR A 297 -8.44 16.19 -19.02
C THR A 297 -9.08 14.89 -18.54
N PRO A 298 -10.24 14.94 -17.84
CA PRO A 298 -10.98 13.72 -17.48
C PRO A 298 -11.35 12.84 -18.68
N LYS A 299 -11.60 13.44 -19.86
CA LYS A 299 -11.84 12.71 -21.11
C LYS A 299 -10.59 11.97 -21.58
N ALA A 300 -9.41 12.60 -21.50
CA ALA A 300 -8.15 11.94 -21.78
C ALA A 300 -7.89 10.79 -20.81
N ALA A 301 -8.14 10.99 -19.51
CA ALA A 301 -8.06 9.94 -18.50
C ALA A 301 -8.94 8.72 -18.82
N TYR A 302 -10.20 8.95 -19.19
CA TYR A 302 -11.11 7.88 -19.59
C TYR A 302 -10.57 7.07 -20.77
N TRP A 303 -10.14 7.73 -21.86
CA TRP A 303 -9.63 7.05 -23.05
C TRP A 303 -8.29 6.36 -22.81
N THR A 304 -7.39 6.95 -22.01
CA THR A 304 -6.16 6.30 -21.56
C THR A 304 -6.47 4.98 -20.85
N MET A 305 -7.43 4.99 -19.92
CA MET A 305 -7.81 3.80 -19.16
C MET A 305 -8.47 2.74 -20.05
N VAL A 306 -9.49 3.11 -20.80
CA VAL A 306 -10.28 2.17 -21.63
C VAL A 306 -9.46 1.69 -22.83
N GLY A 307 -8.95 2.61 -23.64
CA GLY A 307 -8.16 2.29 -24.83
C GLY A 307 -6.85 1.57 -24.49
N GLY A 308 -6.18 1.98 -23.42
CA GLY A 308 -4.99 1.30 -22.91
C GLY A 308 -5.27 -0.14 -22.50
N THR A 309 -6.33 -0.38 -21.73
CA THR A 309 -6.73 -1.74 -21.33
C THR A 309 -7.08 -2.60 -22.55
N ILE A 310 -7.79 -2.05 -23.54
CA ILE A 310 -8.11 -2.77 -24.78
C ILE A 310 -6.85 -3.18 -25.53
N LEU A 311 -5.88 -2.27 -25.72
CA LEU A 311 -4.62 -2.59 -26.40
C LEU A 311 -3.78 -3.62 -25.65
N ILE A 312 -3.74 -3.55 -24.32
CA ILE A 312 -3.03 -4.53 -23.50
C ILE A 312 -3.69 -5.90 -23.61
N MET A 313 -5.03 -5.98 -23.54
CA MET A 313 -5.76 -7.24 -23.73
C MET A 313 -5.58 -7.78 -25.15
N ALA A 314 -5.57 -6.91 -26.17
CA ALA A 314 -5.26 -7.29 -27.55
C ALA A 314 -3.84 -7.88 -27.66
N SER A 315 -2.86 -7.37 -26.91
CA SER A 315 -1.49 -7.92 -26.90
C SER A 315 -1.35 -9.30 -26.22
N VAL A 316 -2.38 -9.76 -25.49
CA VAL A 316 -2.45 -11.14 -24.97
C VAL A 316 -2.93 -12.10 -26.06
N ILE A 317 -3.80 -11.63 -26.97
CA ILE A 317 -4.32 -12.40 -28.11
C ILE A 317 -3.33 -12.35 -29.29
N PHE A 318 -2.71 -11.18 -29.53
CA PHE A 318 -1.77 -10.90 -30.61
C PHE A 318 -0.41 -10.44 -30.04
N PRO A 319 0.45 -11.36 -29.57
CA PRO A 319 1.73 -11.01 -28.95
C PRO A 319 2.70 -10.24 -29.86
N GLU A 320 2.53 -10.36 -31.18
CA GLU A 320 3.35 -9.64 -32.17
C GLU A 320 3.24 -8.11 -32.03
N MET A 321 2.16 -7.60 -31.44
CA MET A 321 2.03 -6.17 -31.12
C MET A 321 3.12 -5.67 -30.17
N VAL A 322 3.66 -6.55 -29.32
CA VAL A 322 4.70 -6.22 -28.33
C VAL A 322 6.10 -6.32 -28.95
N TRP A 323 6.25 -7.06 -30.06
CA TRP A 323 7.56 -7.32 -30.70
C TRP A 323 8.37 -6.03 -30.98
N PRO A 324 7.80 -4.93 -31.50
CA PRO A 324 8.55 -3.69 -31.72
C PRO A 324 9.11 -3.06 -30.43
N PHE A 325 8.58 -3.43 -29.27
CA PHE A 325 8.99 -2.94 -27.96
C PHE A 325 9.85 -3.96 -27.20
N ALA A 326 10.00 -5.18 -27.73
CA ALA A 326 10.67 -6.30 -27.09
C ALA A 326 12.01 -6.67 -27.78
N HIS A 327 12.66 -5.72 -28.45
CA HIS A 327 13.94 -5.93 -29.12
C HIS A 327 14.97 -6.54 -28.15
N GLY A 328 15.54 -7.67 -28.54
CA GLY A 328 16.53 -8.40 -27.74
C GLY A 328 15.95 -9.35 -26.68
N VAL A 329 14.63 -9.50 -26.59
CA VAL A 329 13.97 -10.53 -25.77
C VAL A 329 13.60 -11.72 -26.67
N PRO A 330 14.11 -12.93 -26.40
CA PRO A 330 13.79 -14.11 -27.18
C PRO A 330 12.31 -14.50 -27.06
N MET A 331 11.77 -15.14 -28.09
CA MET A 331 10.43 -15.69 -28.04
C MET A 331 10.41 -16.97 -27.20
N LYS A 332 9.34 -17.17 -26.45
CA LYS A 332 9.05 -18.43 -25.79
C LYS A 332 8.07 -19.21 -26.67
N GLU A 333 8.31 -20.52 -26.85
CA GLU A 333 7.29 -21.38 -27.45
C GLU A 333 6.05 -21.39 -26.56
N VAL A 334 4.88 -21.20 -27.16
CA VAL A 334 3.62 -21.23 -26.43
C VAL A 334 2.64 -22.17 -27.08
N ASP A 335 1.92 -22.95 -26.25
CA ASP A 335 0.91 -23.88 -26.71
C ASP A 335 -0.20 -23.16 -27.51
N PRO A 336 -0.70 -23.74 -28.60
CA PRO A 336 -1.75 -23.10 -29.40
C PRO A 336 -3.04 -22.93 -28.59
N GLY A 337 -3.49 -21.69 -28.42
CA GLY A 337 -4.70 -21.34 -27.68
C GLY A 337 -5.01 -19.85 -27.69
N PHE A 338 -6.27 -19.47 -27.46
CA PHE A 338 -6.72 -18.07 -27.53
C PHE A 338 -6.02 -17.13 -26.53
N LEU A 339 -5.57 -17.68 -25.39
CA LEU A 339 -4.80 -16.95 -24.36
C LEU A 339 -3.33 -17.38 -24.30
N ALA A 340 -2.85 -18.11 -25.31
CA ALA A 340 -1.48 -18.58 -25.40
C ALA A 340 -0.49 -17.43 -25.28
N GLY A 341 -0.78 -16.30 -25.91
CA GLY A 341 0.07 -15.13 -25.86
C GLY A 341 0.33 -14.55 -24.48
N LYS A 342 -0.38 -14.97 -23.41
CA LYS A 342 -0.16 -14.50 -22.04
C LYS A 342 1.29 -14.66 -21.57
N ASP A 343 1.93 -15.76 -21.96
CA ASP A 343 3.29 -16.11 -21.52
C ASP A 343 4.37 -15.54 -22.46
N GLN A 344 3.99 -15.14 -23.67
CA GLN A 344 4.86 -14.45 -24.62
C GLN A 344 5.02 -12.96 -24.25
N TYR A 345 6.26 -12.47 -24.21
CA TYR A 345 6.62 -11.09 -23.85
C TYR A 345 5.98 -10.54 -22.57
N LYS A 346 5.65 -11.44 -21.63
CA LYS A 346 4.88 -11.16 -20.43
C LYS A 346 5.30 -9.89 -19.69
N PHE A 347 6.60 -9.75 -19.42
CA PHE A 347 7.15 -8.60 -18.70
C PHE A 347 7.25 -7.33 -19.54
N MET A 348 7.53 -7.48 -20.84
CA MET A 348 7.56 -6.36 -21.79
C MET A 348 6.17 -5.77 -22.06
N ARG A 349 5.11 -6.54 -21.82
CA ARG A 349 3.72 -6.06 -21.96
C ARG A 349 3.42 -4.85 -21.06
N ALA A 350 4.03 -4.76 -19.88
CA ALA A 350 3.88 -3.59 -19.02
C ALA A 350 4.47 -2.34 -19.69
N PHE A 351 5.66 -2.45 -20.30
CA PHE A 351 6.29 -1.34 -21.03
C PHE A 351 5.46 -0.93 -22.24
N PHE A 352 5.04 -1.90 -23.07
CA PHE A 352 4.10 -1.67 -24.17
C PHE A 352 2.83 -0.94 -23.70
N GLY A 353 2.23 -1.41 -22.60
CA GLY A 353 1.07 -0.80 -21.98
C GLY A 353 1.31 0.66 -21.59
N ILE A 354 2.44 0.97 -20.95
CA ILE A 354 2.80 2.35 -20.57
C ILE A 354 2.92 3.24 -21.81
N VAL A 355 3.59 2.77 -22.86
CA VAL A 355 3.78 3.53 -24.10
C VAL A 355 2.45 3.78 -24.80
N CYS A 356 1.61 2.76 -24.96
CA CYS A 356 0.28 2.89 -25.58
C CYS A 356 -0.62 3.83 -24.79
N CYS A 357 -0.70 3.66 -23.47
CA CYS A 357 -1.51 4.52 -22.61
C CYS A 357 -1.03 5.97 -22.67
N THR A 358 0.28 6.20 -22.64
CA THR A 358 0.86 7.56 -22.71
C THR A 358 0.54 8.19 -24.06
N SER A 359 0.67 7.44 -25.14
CA SER A 359 0.33 7.91 -26.49
C SER A 359 -1.14 8.31 -26.60
N ILE A 360 -2.06 7.47 -26.12
CA ILE A 360 -3.50 7.79 -26.09
C ILE A 360 -3.75 9.04 -25.26
N GLY A 361 -3.20 9.09 -24.04
CA GLY A 361 -3.38 10.22 -23.13
C GLY A 361 -2.90 11.53 -23.72
N VAL A 362 -1.74 11.53 -24.38
CA VAL A 362 -1.19 12.69 -25.08
C VAL A 362 -2.06 13.11 -26.25
N ILE A 363 -2.39 12.19 -27.16
CA ILE A 363 -3.19 12.47 -28.35
C ILE A 363 -4.55 13.06 -27.95
N VAL A 364 -5.29 12.40 -27.06
CA VAL A 364 -6.62 12.88 -26.63
C VAL A 364 -6.53 14.22 -25.89
N THR A 365 -5.45 14.47 -25.14
CA THR A 365 -5.24 15.75 -24.46
C THR A 365 -5.02 16.89 -25.45
N LEU A 366 -4.37 16.64 -26.59
CA LEU A 366 -4.19 17.65 -27.64
C LEU A 366 -5.53 18.07 -28.27
N PHE A 367 -6.48 17.14 -28.40
CA PHE A 367 -7.82 17.38 -28.94
C PHE A 367 -8.87 17.81 -27.89
N THR A 368 -8.52 17.91 -26.60
CA THR A 368 -9.45 18.32 -25.55
C THR A 368 -9.10 19.71 -24.98
N LYS A 369 -10.13 20.41 -24.49
CA LYS A 369 -9.97 21.72 -23.86
C LYS A 369 -9.52 21.55 -22.41
N ALA A 370 -8.42 22.22 -22.05
CA ALA A 370 -7.90 22.23 -20.68
C ALA A 370 -8.94 22.79 -19.71
N LYS A 371 -8.98 22.25 -18.49
CA LYS A 371 -9.74 22.86 -17.39
C LYS A 371 -9.07 24.16 -16.92
N PRO A 372 -9.84 25.18 -16.49
CA PRO A 372 -9.29 26.36 -15.83
C PRO A 372 -8.45 25.98 -14.61
N LEU A 373 -7.36 26.72 -14.36
CA LEU A 373 -6.46 26.43 -13.23
C LEU A 373 -7.19 26.49 -11.88
N GLU A 374 -8.20 27.36 -11.75
CA GLU A 374 -9.01 27.54 -10.55
C GLU A 374 -9.73 26.25 -10.10
N GLU A 375 -10.13 25.39 -11.04
CA GLU A 375 -10.81 24.12 -10.74
C GLU A 375 -9.84 23.01 -10.29
N ILE A 376 -8.56 23.12 -10.64
CA ILE A 376 -7.55 22.07 -10.45
C ILE A 376 -6.44 22.49 -9.48
N ARG A 377 -6.52 23.71 -8.94
CA ARG A 377 -5.57 24.27 -7.98
C ARG A 377 -5.61 23.43 -6.69
N GLY A 378 -4.43 23.05 -6.18
CA GLY A 378 -4.29 22.13 -5.06
C GLY A 378 -4.26 20.65 -5.43
N LEU A 379 -4.64 20.28 -6.67
CA LEU A 379 -4.68 18.89 -7.14
C LEU A 379 -3.54 18.52 -8.08
N VAL A 380 -2.86 19.52 -8.66
CA VAL A 380 -1.78 19.34 -9.63
C VAL A 380 -0.43 19.82 -9.10
N TRP A 381 0.64 19.27 -9.66
CA TRP A 381 2.01 19.62 -9.29
C TRP A 381 2.27 21.13 -9.39
N GLY A 382 2.97 21.65 -8.39
CA GLY A 382 3.28 23.07 -8.24
C GLY A 382 2.13 23.93 -7.70
N THR A 383 0.99 23.35 -7.30
CA THR A 383 -0.12 24.06 -6.61
C THR A 383 -0.42 23.51 -5.22
N VAL A 384 0.48 22.69 -4.67
CA VAL A 384 0.28 22.01 -3.37
C VAL A 384 0.08 23.00 -2.20
N GLY A 385 0.72 24.17 -2.25
CA GLY A 385 0.51 25.24 -1.26
C GLY A 385 -0.93 25.78 -1.22
N ASP A 386 -1.70 25.56 -2.28
CA ASP A 386 -3.11 25.96 -2.32
C ASP A 386 -4.02 24.88 -1.74
N ALA A 387 -3.57 23.62 -1.68
CA ALA A 387 -4.31 22.53 -1.07
C ALA A 387 -4.51 22.77 0.43
N ILE A 388 -3.49 23.28 1.13
CA ILE A 388 -3.62 23.64 2.55
C ILE A 388 -4.54 24.83 2.74
N ALA A 389 -4.50 25.81 1.83
CA ALA A 389 -5.40 26.96 1.86
C ALA A 389 -6.87 26.54 1.68
N TRP A 390 -7.12 25.62 0.75
CA TRP A 390 -8.42 25.02 0.55
C TRP A 390 -8.89 24.21 1.77
N TYR A 391 -8.00 23.38 2.34
CA TYR A 391 -8.31 22.52 3.48
C TYR A 391 -8.64 23.31 4.76
N LYS A 392 -7.78 24.28 5.14
CA LYS A 392 -7.97 25.15 6.32
C LYS A 392 -9.03 26.24 6.09
N GLY A 393 -9.18 26.70 4.85
CA GLY A 393 -9.90 27.94 4.51
C GLY A 393 -9.04 29.20 4.60
N SER A 394 -7.75 29.09 4.93
CA SER A 394 -6.79 30.18 5.06
C SER A 394 -5.40 29.75 4.58
N ALA A 395 -4.62 30.69 4.04
CA ALA A 395 -3.24 30.41 3.68
C ALA A 395 -2.42 30.00 4.91
N GLY A 396 -1.49 29.07 4.73
CA GLY A 396 -0.63 28.58 5.80
C GLY A 396 0.64 27.95 5.25
N THR A 397 1.74 28.11 5.98
CA THR A 397 3.02 27.47 5.67
C THR A 397 3.26 26.37 6.68
N GLU A 398 3.73 25.22 6.23
CA GLU A 398 4.04 24.11 7.11
C GLU A 398 5.06 24.52 8.18
N SER A 399 4.64 24.50 9.44
CA SER A 399 5.50 24.83 10.58
C SER A 399 5.03 24.07 11.82
N GLU A 400 5.97 23.36 12.46
CA GLU A 400 5.65 22.50 13.58
C GLU A 400 6.20 23.08 14.88
N SER A 401 5.33 23.27 15.87
CA SER A 401 5.75 23.67 17.22
C SER A 401 6.35 22.50 18.01
N VAL A 402 6.91 22.83 19.18
CA VAL A 402 7.09 21.84 20.24
C VAL A 402 5.74 21.32 20.74
N TRP A 403 5.77 20.16 21.39
CA TRP A 403 4.57 19.61 22.04
C TRP A 403 4.31 20.36 23.34
N ALA A 404 3.05 20.75 23.55
CA ALA A 404 2.57 21.28 24.81
C ALA A 404 1.52 20.36 25.43
N ALA A 405 1.38 20.44 26.75
CA ALA A 405 0.31 19.80 27.50
C ALA A 405 -0.79 20.84 27.75
N ALA A 406 -2.04 20.53 27.37
CA ALA A 406 -3.18 21.43 27.56
C ALA A 406 -4.35 20.72 28.24
N LEU A 407 -4.93 21.33 29.27
CA LEU A 407 -6.14 20.83 29.91
C LEU A 407 -7.35 21.01 28.98
N PRO A 408 -8.12 19.94 28.71
CA PRO A 408 -9.33 20.05 27.91
C PRO A 408 -10.45 20.66 28.75
N ILE A 409 -11.04 21.75 28.26
CA ILE A 409 -12.20 22.41 28.86
C ILE A 409 -13.37 22.24 27.90
N THR A 410 -14.54 21.89 28.41
CA THR A 410 -15.78 21.87 27.61
C THR A 410 -16.47 23.22 27.72
N GLY A 411 -16.72 23.86 26.59
CA GLY A 411 -17.40 25.17 26.58
C GLY A 411 -17.80 25.68 25.19
N GLY A 412 -17.29 25.05 24.12
CA GLY A 412 -17.60 25.42 22.73
C GLY A 412 -18.84 24.75 22.14
N THR A 413 -19.14 25.11 20.90
CA THR A 413 -20.08 24.40 20.02
C THR A 413 -19.32 23.57 19.00
N ASP A 414 -19.88 22.45 18.53
CA ASP A 414 -19.28 21.60 17.49
C ASP A 414 -19.37 22.25 16.10
N THR A 415 -18.80 23.45 15.97
CA THR A 415 -18.71 24.18 14.72
C THR A 415 -17.57 23.64 13.87
N LEU A 416 -17.85 23.47 12.58
CA LEU A 416 -16.90 22.97 11.60
C LEU A 416 -16.56 24.08 10.60
N ARG A 417 -15.29 24.23 10.25
CA ARG A 417 -14.80 25.26 9.31
C ARG A 417 -13.92 24.64 8.21
N GLY A 418 -13.90 25.29 7.05
CA GLY A 418 -13.10 24.87 5.89
C GLY A 418 -13.71 23.69 5.12
N SER A 419 -13.10 23.35 3.97
CA SER A 419 -13.53 22.19 3.18
C SER A 419 -13.25 20.86 3.90
N GLY A 420 -12.25 20.86 4.78
CA GLY A 420 -11.90 19.71 5.62
C GLY A 420 -12.89 19.42 6.75
N GLN A 421 -13.93 20.25 6.94
CA GLN A 421 -14.88 20.15 8.05
C GLN A 421 -14.16 20.04 9.40
N LEU A 422 -13.19 20.92 9.63
CA LEU A 422 -12.33 20.89 10.80
C LEU A 422 -13.07 21.46 12.02
N PRO A 423 -13.06 20.78 13.17
CA PRO A 423 -13.59 21.34 14.40
C PRO A 423 -12.79 22.56 14.82
N VAL A 424 -13.49 23.52 15.40
CA VAL A 424 -12.93 24.79 15.83
C VAL A 424 -12.72 24.78 17.35
N VAL A 425 -11.60 25.32 17.81
CA VAL A 425 -11.22 25.35 19.23
C VAL A 425 -10.74 26.73 19.65
N ARG A 426 -10.88 27.06 20.93
CA ARG A 426 -10.27 28.26 21.54
C ARG A 426 -9.13 27.83 22.45
N ILE A 427 -8.04 28.59 22.46
CA ILE A 427 -6.86 28.27 23.27
C ILE A 427 -6.53 29.43 24.21
N SER A 428 -5.91 29.12 25.35
CA SER A 428 -5.40 30.15 26.26
C SER A 428 -4.18 30.87 25.68
N GLU A 429 -3.93 32.11 26.13
CA GLU A 429 -2.72 32.85 25.76
C GLU A 429 -1.43 32.11 26.15
N ALA A 430 -1.41 31.44 27.31
CA ALA A 430 -0.25 30.69 27.76
C ALA A 430 0.08 29.54 26.82
N LEU A 431 -0.94 28.79 26.39
CA LEU A 431 -0.77 27.72 25.40
C LEU A 431 -0.33 28.30 24.06
N ALA A 432 -1.02 29.33 23.56
CA ALA A 432 -0.71 29.99 22.29
C ALA A 432 0.75 30.45 22.23
N LYS A 433 1.28 31.01 23.33
CA LYS A 433 2.67 31.43 23.45
C LYS A 433 3.65 30.26 23.46
N GLU A 434 3.33 29.16 24.13
CA GLU A 434 4.20 27.97 24.21
C GLU A 434 4.34 27.25 22.85
N ILE A 435 3.25 27.16 22.08
CA ILE A 435 3.25 26.50 20.75
C ILE A 435 3.38 27.48 19.58
N GLU A 436 3.60 28.77 19.87
CA GLU A 436 3.72 29.85 18.89
C GLU A 436 2.55 29.86 17.89
N ALA A 437 1.31 29.71 18.40
CA ALA A 437 0.11 29.56 17.60
C ALA A 437 -0.76 30.82 17.58
N GLY A 438 -1.36 31.11 16.43
CA GLY A 438 -2.30 32.20 16.23
C GLY A 438 -3.67 31.75 15.70
N PRO A 439 -4.62 32.69 15.56
CA PRO A 439 -5.90 32.42 14.93
C PRO A 439 -5.75 31.84 13.52
N ASN A 440 -6.58 30.86 13.19
CA ASN A 440 -6.56 30.06 11.96
C ASN A 440 -5.38 29.11 11.78
N ASP A 441 -4.52 28.92 12.78
CA ASP A 441 -3.52 27.85 12.73
C ASP A 441 -4.16 26.47 12.93
N LEU A 442 -3.54 25.45 12.33
CA LEU A 442 -3.96 24.06 12.45
C LEU A 442 -3.27 23.40 13.65
N LEU A 443 -4.08 22.90 14.58
CA LEU A 443 -3.63 22.11 15.71
C LEU A 443 -3.83 20.62 15.46
N TYR A 444 -2.91 19.82 15.99
CA TYR A 444 -3.10 18.40 16.22
C TYR A 444 -3.26 18.16 17.71
N LEU A 445 -4.45 17.69 18.08
CA LEU A 445 -4.84 17.37 19.45
C LEU A 445 -4.84 15.85 19.60
N SER A 446 -4.24 15.34 20.67
CA SER A 446 -4.16 13.90 20.92
C SER A 446 -4.17 13.53 22.39
N ASP A 447 -4.57 12.30 22.69
CA ASP A 447 -4.47 11.70 24.02
C ASP A 447 -3.01 11.75 24.53
N ARG A 448 -2.86 11.84 25.87
CA ARG A 448 -1.57 11.88 26.55
C ARG A 448 -0.66 10.70 26.18
N ARG A 449 -1.23 9.53 25.92
CA ARG A 449 -0.48 8.31 25.59
C ARG A 449 -0.07 8.34 24.12
N ALA A 450 1.21 8.58 23.88
CA ALA A 450 1.76 8.75 22.54
C ALA A 450 1.50 7.55 21.59
N TRP A 451 1.34 6.34 22.12
CA TRP A 451 1.08 5.12 21.33
C TRP A 451 -0.38 4.97 20.86
N LEU A 452 -1.30 5.79 21.36
CA LEU A 452 -2.68 5.89 20.85
C LEU A 452 -2.86 7.05 19.88
N GLY A 453 -1.77 7.76 19.55
CA GLY A 453 -1.81 8.88 18.59
C GLY A 453 -2.27 8.39 17.22
N GLY A 454 -3.40 8.91 16.74
CA GLY A 454 -4.14 8.43 15.57
C GLY A 454 -5.53 7.89 15.95
N LEU A 455 -5.64 7.13 17.05
CA LEU A 455 -6.91 6.55 17.54
C LEU A 455 -7.76 7.53 18.33
N ARG A 456 -7.11 8.37 19.12
CA ARG A 456 -7.72 9.43 19.91
C ARG A 456 -7.00 10.73 19.61
N SER A 457 -7.21 11.20 18.40
CA SER A 457 -6.64 12.46 17.93
C SER A 457 -7.53 13.13 16.91
N SER A 458 -7.46 14.44 16.83
CA SER A 458 -8.09 15.23 15.79
C SER A 458 -7.18 16.36 15.34
N HIS A 459 -7.34 16.76 14.09
CA HIS A 459 -7.01 18.12 13.68
C HIS A 459 -8.11 19.09 14.11
N ALA A 460 -7.73 20.31 14.48
CA ALA A 460 -8.66 21.38 14.83
C ALA A 460 -8.08 22.75 14.42
N LEU A 461 -8.94 23.72 14.14
CA LEU A 461 -8.54 25.09 13.83
C LEU A 461 -8.70 25.99 15.05
N ILE A 462 -7.75 26.90 15.27
CA ILE A 462 -7.89 27.92 16.30
C ILE A 462 -8.85 29.01 15.82
N ASP A 463 -9.95 29.21 16.54
CA ASP A 463 -10.83 30.35 16.31
C ASP A 463 -10.23 31.63 16.87
N ALA A 464 -9.84 31.56 18.14
CA ALA A 464 -9.41 32.67 18.93
C ALA A 464 -8.46 32.21 20.04
N VAL A 465 -7.53 33.09 20.37
CA VAL A 465 -6.74 33.04 21.60
C VAL A 465 -7.46 33.91 22.62
N THR A 466 -7.70 33.40 23.82
CA THR A 466 -8.51 34.08 24.85
C THR A 466 -7.84 34.08 26.22
N ASP A 467 -8.02 35.18 26.95
CA ASP A 467 -7.52 35.38 28.31
C ASP A 467 -8.47 34.76 29.35
N GLU A 468 -9.68 34.39 28.93
CA GLU A 468 -10.70 33.73 29.77
C GLU A 468 -10.23 32.33 30.23
N LEU A 469 -9.41 31.68 29.41
CA LEU A 469 -8.86 30.36 29.67
C LEU A 469 -7.55 30.48 30.46
N LYS A 470 -7.51 29.87 31.64
CA LYS A 470 -6.33 29.93 32.54
C LYS A 470 -5.34 28.81 32.26
N GLY A 471 -4.07 29.09 32.50
CA GLY A 471 -2.97 28.14 32.33
C GLY A 471 -2.89 27.61 30.89
N ASN A 472 -2.30 26.44 30.69
CA ASN A 472 -2.33 25.78 29.38
C ASN A 472 -3.64 25.01 29.23
N SER A 473 -4.60 25.58 28.53
CA SER A 473 -5.91 24.97 28.33
C SER A 473 -6.44 25.18 26.91
N VAL A 474 -7.27 24.24 26.48
CA VAL A 474 -7.94 24.24 25.19
C VAL A 474 -9.42 23.98 25.40
N GLU A 475 -10.25 24.87 24.89
CA GLU A 475 -11.70 24.75 24.90
C GLU A 475 -12.16 23.96 23.67
N LEU A 476 -12.83 22.83 23.93
CA LEU A 476 -13.28 21.87 22.93
C LEU A 476 -14.82 21.88 22.85
N GLY A 477 -15.33 21.62 21.64
CA GLY A 477 -16.74 21.24 21.47
C GLY A 477 -17.04 19.87 22.10
N PRO A 478 -18.31 19.59 22.47
CA PRO A 478 -18.70 18.35 23.15
C PRO A 478 -18.21 17.08 22.44
N MET A 479 -18.37 17.00 21.11
CA MET A 479 -17.97 15.82 20.34
C MET A 479 -16.47 15.58 20.42
N LEU A 480 -15.68 16.64 20.29
CA LEU A 480 -14.22 16.57 20.31
C LEU A 480 -13.70 16.27 21.72
N HIS A 481 -14.36 16.84 22.74
CA HIS A 481 -14.07 16.55 24.14
C HIS A 481 -14.31 15.07 24.47
N ASP A 482 -15.47 14.51 24.09
CA ASP A 482 -15.79 13.10 24.35
C ASP A 482 -14.83 12.13 23.63
N MET A 483 -14.33 12.51 22.46
CA MET A 483 -13.37 11.72 21.71
C MET A 483 -11.97 11.70 22.36
N LEU A 484 -11.51 12.85 22.84
CA LEU A 484 -10.12 13.06 23.25
C LEU A 484 -9.92 13.03 24.77
N ALA A 485 -10.80 13.68 25.52
CA ALA A 485 -10.65 13.85 26.95
C ALA A 485 -10.98 12.54 27.70
N ARG A 486 -10.34 12.37 28.86
CA ARG A 486 -10.55 11.23 29.77
C ARG A 486 -10.99 11.65 31.18
N GLY A 487 -11.29 12.93 31.32
CA GLY A 487 -11.53 13.61 32.58
C GLY A 487 -11.00 15.04 32.51
N PRO A 488 -11.51 15.94 33.35
CA PRO A 488 -11.16 17.37 33.32
C PRO A 488 -9.68 17.65 33.63
N ASP A 489 -9.03 16.77 34.42
CA ASP A 489 -7.66 16.99 34.90
C ASP A 489 -6.57 16.25 34.09
N VAL A 490 -6.96 15.58 33.01
CA VAL A 490 -6.00 14.83 32.18
C VAL A 490 -5.60 15.68 30.97
N PRO A 491 -4.37 16.21 30.91
CA PRO A 491 -3.97 17.06 29.82
C PRO A 491 -3.85 16.29 28.50
N LEU A 492 -4.27 16.93 27.43
CA LEU A 492 -4.05 16.53 26.05
C LEU A 492 -2.65 16.95 25.59
N ARG A 493 -2.16 16.26 24.56
CA ARG A 493 -0.97 16.65 23.81
C ARG A 493 -1.40 17.49 22.62
N VAL A 494 -0.89 18.72 22.58
CA VAL A 494 -1.21 19.71 21.56
C VAL A 494 0.06 20.07 20.79
N LYS A 495 -0.06 20.19 19.47
CA LYS A 495 1.02 20.64 18.60
C LYS A 495 0.44 21.46 17.44
N ARG A 496 1.05 22.60 17.13
CA ARG A 496 0.75 23.40 15.94
C ARG A 496 1.44 22.77 14.72
N LEU A 497 0.73 22.73 13.58
CA LEU A 497 1.21 22.13 12.33
C LEU A 497 1.31 23.09 11.14
N TYR A 498 0.44 24.10 11.04
CA TYR A 498 0.33 24.99 9.87
C TYR A 498 -0.22 26.36 10.20
#